data_AF-A0A1A3NC89-F1
#
_entry.id   AF-A0A1A3NC89-F1
#
_cell.length_a   1.000
_cell.length_b   1.000
_cell.length_c   1.000
_cell.angle_alpha   90.00
_cell.angle_beta   90.00
_cell.angle_gamma   90.00
#
_symmetry.space_group_name_H-M   'P 1'
#
loop_
_entity.id
_entity.type
_entity.pdbx_description
1 polymer ?
#
loop_
_entity_poly.entity_id
_entity_poly.type
_entity_poly.pdbx_seq_one_letter_code
_entity_poly.pdbx_strand_id
1 'polypeptide(L)'
;MVIRNCGQTPAYDIAIQMKPLDVSPYHNLITGEDVGVSNLYVPSHIPMLAPGQEWRTLWDSAVKRKQHADQLSDDDIVGDISFRDNMNDEPGKGRPYKSRIWINPGMFRNMLRLTEIEPSKQIASEIGKIASTISGYRDDEKPIWVYTLPGEREHQRREDKRADERRKLTEVHDHIISKLTPEEREQPRKKV
;
A
#
# COMPACT_ATOMS: atom_id res chain seq x y z
N MET A 1 -11.69 -7.49 17.76
CA MET A 1 -13.13 -7.74 17.58
C MET A 1 -13.92 -7.06 18.69
N VAL A 2 -15.11 -6.58 18.38
CA VAL A 2 -15.95 -5.80 19.32
C VAL A 2 -17.40 -6.25 19.20
N ILE A 3 -18.06 -6.42 20.34
CA ILE A 3 -19.52 -6.53 20.46
C ILE A 3 -19.97 -5.33 21.28
N ARG A 4 -20.81 -4.47 20.70
CA ARG A 4 -21.26 -3.22 21.30
C ARG A 4 -22.77 -3.15 21.33
N ASN A 5 -23.31 -2.67 22.45
CA ASN A 5 -24.68 -2.21 22.48
C ASN A 5 -24.75 -0.76 21.94
N CYS A 6 -25.30 -0.61 20.73
CA CYS A 6 -25.54 0.69 20.09
C CYS A 6 -26.95 1.26 20.35
N GLY A 7 -27.78 0.54 21.10
CA GLY A 7 -29.13 0.97 21.48
C GLY A 7 -29.14 1.94 22.66
N GLN A 8 -30.31 2.50 22.93
CA GLN A 8 -30.55 3.38 24.09
C GLN A 8 -30.91 2.60 25.36
N THR A 9 -31.17 1.31 25.24
CA THR A 9 -31.64 0.41 26.28
C THR A 9 -30.64 -0.74 26.47
N PRO A 10 -30.58 -1.36 27.67
CA PRO A 10 -29.69 -2.49 27.90
C PRO A 10 -30.08 -3.70 27.02
N ALA A 11 -29.08 -4.35 26.45
CA ALA A 11 -29.26 -5.60 25.72
C ALA A 11 -29.06 -6.76 26.69
N TYR A 12 -30.08 -7.59 26.86
CA TYR A 12 -30.10 -8.76 27.73
C TYR A 12 -30.01 -10.06 26.92
N ASP A 13 -29.60 -11.14 27.59
CA ASP A 13 -29.63 -12.51 27.05
C ASP A 13 -28.96 -12.59 25.67
N ILE A 14 -27.74 -12.06 25.57
CA ILE A 14 -27.03 -11.96 24.29
C ILE A 14 -26.44 -13.33 24.00
N ALA A 15 -26.98 -14.02 22.99
CA ALA A 15 -26.47 -15.28 22.50
C ALA A 15 -25.69 -15.07 21.19
N ILE A 16 -24.48 -15.62 21.13
CA ILE A 16 -23.56 -15.49 20.00
C ILE A 16 -23.32 -16.88 19.42
N GLN A 17 -23.60 -17.03 18.13
CA GLN A 17 -23.44 -18.28 17.40
C GLN A 17 -22.52 -18.04 16.21
N MET A 18 -21.27 -18.46 16.33
CA MET A 18 -20.30 -18.40 15.25
C MET A 18 -19.28 -19.51 15.39
N LYS A 19 -18.62 -19.86 14.29
CA LYS A 19 -17.49 -20.79 14.32
C LYS A 19 -16.34 -20.18 15.13
N PRO A 20 -15.49 -21.01 15.77
CA PRO A 20 -14.24 -20.55 16.35
C PRO A 20 -13.42 -19.77 15.35
N LEU A 21 -12.66 -18.80 15.85
CA LEU A 21 -11.90 -17.88 15.04
C LEU A 21 -10.42 -18.26 15.05
N ASP A 22 -9.80 -18.43 13.89
CA ASP A 22 -8.36 -18.69 13.79
C ASP A 22 -7.55 -17.49 14.30
N VAL A 23 -6.54 -17.74 15.14
CA VAL A 23 -5.69 -16.73 15.77
C VAL A 23 -4.30 -16.84 15.19
N SER A 24 -3.73 -15.70 14.79
CA SER A 24 -2.33 -15.66 14.39
C SER A 24 -1.39 -15.95 15.57
N PRO A 25 -0.22 -16.58 15.33
CA PRO A 25 0.69 -16.99 16.40
C PRO A 25 1.02 -15.85 17.38
N TYR A 26 1.04 -16.13 18.68
CA TYR A 26 1.29 -15.12 19.70
C TYR A 26 2.13 -15.67 20.85
N HIS A 27 2.85 -14.76 21.50
CA HIS A 27 3.59 -15.06 22.71
C HIS A 27 2.67 -14.80 23.90
N ASN A 28 2.41 -15.82 24.71
CA ASN A 28 1.57 -15.69 25.89
C ASN A 28 2.38 -15.05 27.02
N LEU A 29 2.05 -13.80 27.38
CA LEU A 29 2.75 -13.06 28.43
C LEU A 29 2.56 -13.65 29.84
N ILE A 30 1.54 -14.49 30.05
CA ILE A 30 1.24 -15.10 31.34
C ILE A 30 1.99 -16.43 31.50
N THR A 31 1.94 -17.29 30.48
CA THR A 31 2.59 -18.62 30.53
C THR A 31 4.03 -18.60 30.02
N GLY A 32 4.43 -17.58 29.26
CA GLY A 32 5.74 -17.47 28.61
C GLY A 32 5.89 -18.35 27.37
N GLU A 33 4.82 -18.98 26.90
CA GLU A 33 4.83 -19.93 25.78
C GLU A 33 4.55 -19.24 24.45
N ASP A 34 5.23 -19.70 23.41
CA ASP A 34 4.91 -19.37 22.03
C ASP A 34 3.77 -20.27 21.54
N VAL A 35 2.61 -19.67 21.28
CA VAL A 35 1.43 -20.35 20.79
C VAL A 35 1.37 -20.18 19.27
N GLY A 36 1.32 -21.29 18.55
CA GLY A 36 1.12 -21.32 17.09
C GLY A 36 -0.28 -20.88 16.67
N VAL A 37 -0.67 -21.21 15.44
CA VAL A 37 -2.05 -20.99 14.98
C VAL A 37 -3.00 -21.79 15.88
N SER A 38 -3.97 -21.09 16.46
CA SER A 38 -4.90 -21.64 17.45
C SER A 38 -6.29 -21.03 17.27
N ASN A 39 -7.27 -21.48 18.04
CA ASN A 39 -8.64 -20.99 17.95
C ASN A 39 -8.99 -20.08 19.13
N LEU A 40 -9.54 -18.90 18.84
CA LEU A 40 -10.13 -18.03 19.85
C LEU A 40 -11.57 -18.47 20.11
N TYR A 41 -11.84 -18.75 21.39
CA TYR A 41 -13.19 -18.96 21.86
C TYR A 41 -13.88 -17.61 22.09
N VAL A 42 -15.00 -17.39 21.39
CA VAL A 42 -15.89 -16.25 21.63
C VAL A 42 -16.93 -16.69 22.65
N PRO A 43 -17.24 -15.88 23.68
CA PRO A 43 -18.28 -16.23 24.64
C PRO A 43 -19.59 -16.49 23.91
N SER A 44 -20.18 -17.67 24.12
CA SER A 44 -21.46 -18.04 23.52
C SER A 44 -22.63 -17.25 24.11
N HIS A 45 -22.44 -16.70 25.31
CA HIS A 45 -23.46 -15.97 26.05
C HIS A 45 -22.86 -14.80 26.82
N ILE A 46 -23.48 -13.61 26.70
CA ILE A 46 -23.21 -12.43 27.51
C ILE A 46 -24.52 -12.03 28.20
N PRO A 47 -24.59 -12.04 29.54
CA PRO A 47 -25.85 -11.82 30.25
C PRO A 47 -26.50 -10.47 29.94
N MET A 48 -25.69 -9.41 29.88
CA MET A 48 -26.17 -8.05 29.63
C MET A 48 -25.04 -7.15 29.09
N LEU A 49 -25.38 -6.23 28.19
CA LEU A 49 -24.59 -5.05 27.87
C LEU A 49 -25.43 -3.78 28.08
N ALA A 50 -24.99 -2.90 28.97
CA ALA A 50 -25.60 -1.59 29.15
C ALA A 50 -25.49 -0.74 27.86
N PRO A 51 -26.33 0.32 27.69
CA PRO A 51 -26.22 1.23 26.56
C PRO A 51 -24.80 1.77 26.40
N GLY A 52 -24.22 1.64 25.19
CA GLY A 52 -22.85 2.08 24.91
C GLY A 52 -21.74 1.17 25.44
N GLN A 53 -22.06 0.11 26.19
CA GLN A 53 -21.07 -0.83 26.70
C GLN A 53 -20.57 -1.74 25.58
N GLU A 54 -19.28 -2.11 25.70
CA GLU A 54 -18.59 -2.94 24.73
C GLU A 54 -17.86 -4.09 25.39
N TRP A 55 -17.99 -5.28 24.80
CA TRP A 55 -17.07 -6.38 25.00
C TRP A 55 -16.05 -6.36 23.86
N ARG A 56 -14.77 -6.32 24.20
CA ARG A 56 -13.67 -6.25 23.23
C ARG A 56 -12.68 -7.36 23.48
N THR A 57 -12.17 -7.92 22.39
CA THR A 57 -11.04 -8.83 22.42
C THR A 57 -10.04 -8.47 21.32
N LEU A 58 -8.75 -8.51 21.66
CA LEU A 58 -7.67 -8.45 20.69
C LEU A 58 -7.52 -9.84 20.10
N TRP A 59 -8.25 -10.09 19.02
CA TRP A 59 -8.27 -11.40 18.38
C TRP A 59 -7.14 -11.57 17.38
N ASP A 60 -6.78 -10.53 16.62
CA ASP A 60 -5.86 -10.73 15.49
C ASP A 60 -4.96 -9.56 15.14
N SER A 61 -3.89 -9.89 14.41
CA SER A 61 -2.90 -8.97 13.84
C SER A 61 -2.79 -9.18 12.34
N ALA A 62 -3.16 -8.17 11.56
CA ALA A 62 -3.05 -8.19 10.10
C ALA A 62 -1.63 -8.53 9.60
N VAL A 63 -0.61 -8.04 10.31
CA VAL A 63 0.80 -8.30 9.98
C VAL A 63 1.14 -9.77 10.12
N LYS A 64 0.75 -10.37 11.25
CA LYS A 64 1.02 -11.78 11.50
C LYS A 64 0.23 -12.69 10.58
N ARG A 65 -1.01 -12.32 10.25
CA ARG A 65 -1.80 -13.01 9.21
C ARG A 65 -1.08 -13.06 7.87
N LYS A 66 -0.45 -11.96 7.45
CA LYS A 66 0.35 -11.94 6.21
C LYS A 66 1.57 -12.87 6.30
N GLN A 67 2.23 -12.93 7.45
CA GLN A 67 3.41 -13.78 7.67
C GLN A 67 3.08 -15.28 7.72
N HIS A 68 1.84 -15.63 8.10
CA HIS A 68 1.36 -17.01 8.25
C HIS A 68 0.15 -17.30 7.35
N ALA A 69 0.12 -16.70 6.16
CA ALA A 69 -1.01 -16.74 5.23
C ALA A 69 -1.28 -18.14 4.64
N ASP A 70 -0.34 -19.04 4.80
CA ASP A 70 -0.35 -20.47 4.45
C ASP A 70 -1.03 -21.33 5.51
N GLN A 71 -1.13 -20.85 6.76
CA GLN A 71 -1.65 -21.60 7.91
C GLN A 71 -2.99 -21.06 8.44
N LEU A 72 -3.38 -19.85 8.03
CA LEU A 72 -4.58 -19.16 8.50
C LEU A 72 -5.64 -19.13 7.39
N SER A 73 -6.89 -19.43 7.74
CA SER A 73 -7.99 -19.32 6.78
C SER A 73 -8.34 -17.85 6.50
N ASP A 74 -8.67 -17.57 5.24
CA ASP A 74 -9.29 -16.32 4.79
C ASP A 74 -10.79 -16.44 4.54
N ASP A 75 -11.36 -17.62 4.80
CA ASP A 75 -12.77 -17.87 4.52
C ASP A 75 -13.65 -16.90 5.31
N ASP A 76 -14.74 -16.47 4.68
CA ASP A 76 -15.74 -15.63 5.33
C ASP A 76 -16.32 -16.36 6.54
N ILE A 77 -16.23 -15.71 7.69
CA ILE A 77 -16.77 -16.23 8.94
C ILE A 77 -18.10 -15.56 9.16
N VAL A 78 -19.14 -16.39 9.12
CA VAL A 78 -20.52 -15.95 9.27
C VAL A 78 -21.11 -16.52 10.54
N GLY A 79 -21.87 -15.72 11.27
CA GLY A 79 -22.55 -16.10 12.49
C GLY A 79 -23.81 -15.30 12.73
N ASP A 80 -24.45 -15.54 13.86
CA ASP A 80 -25.66 -14.87 14.31
C ASP A 80 -25.48 -14.35 15.73
N ILE A 81 -26.03 -13.18 16.01
CA ILE A 81 -26.20 -12.66 17.36
C ILE A 81 -27.68 -12.45 17.62
N SER A 82 -28.15 -12.88 18.79
CA SER A 82 -29.50 -12.58 19.25
C SER A 82 -29.48 -11.96 20.63
N PHE A 83 -30.39 -11.01 20.89
CA PHE A 83 -30.50 -10.33 22.17
C PHE A 83 -31.96 -9.90 22.44
N ARG A 84 -32.22 -9.49 23.68
CA ARG A 84 -33.51 -8.96 24.14
C ARG A 84 -33.35 -7.54 24.67
N ASP A 85 -34.41 -6.76 24.57
CA ASP A 85 -34.45 -5.38 25.07
C ASP A 85 -34.96 -5.30 26.52
N ASN A 86 -35.70 -6.32 26.97
CA ASN A 86 -36.26 -6.39 28.32
C ASN A 86 -35.81 -7.66 29.04
N MET A 87 -35.47 -7.52 30.32
CA MET A 87 -35.07 -8.61 31.20
C MET A 87 -36.26 -9.51 31.61
N ASN A 88 -37.48 -8.94 31.65
CA ASN A 88 -38.69 -9.64 32.09
C ASN A 88 -39.37 -10.47 31.00
N ASP A 89 -38.86 -10.44 29.78
CA ASP A 89 -39.30 -11.33 28.72
C ASP A 89 -38.84 -12.75 29.08
N GLU A 90 -39.77 -13.59 29.57
CA GLU A 90 -39.49 -15.01 29.87
C GLU A 90 -38.69 -15.65 28.72
N PRO A 91 -37.71 -16.54 28.99
CA PRO A 91 -36.97 -17.23 27.94
C PRO A 91 -37.93 -18.00 26.99
N GLY A 92 -38.30 -17.37 25.87
CA GLY A 92 -39.24 -17.90 24.87
C GLY A 92 -40.47 -17.02 24.60
N LYS A 93 -40.81 -16.06 25.46
CA LYS A 93 -41.81 -15.02 25.19
C LYS A 93 -41.11 -13.71 24.81
N GLY A 94 -41.54 -13.10 23.71
CA GLY A 94 -40.83 -12.01 23.04
C GLY A 94 -39.95 -12.52 21.90
N ARG A 95 -40.05 -11.91 20.71
CA ARG A 95 -39.19 -12.26 19.59
C ARG A 95 -37.81 -11.65 19.84
N PRO A 96 -36.74 -12.44 19.99
CA PRO A 96 -35.41 -11.88 20.16
C PRO A 96 -35.02 -11.12 18.89
N TYR A 97 -34.34 -10.00 19.07
CA TYR A 97 -33.70 -9.30 17.96
C TYR A 97 -32.57 -10.17 17.45
N LYS A 98 -32.43 -10.26 16.13
CA LYS A 98 -31.39 -11.04 15.48
C LYS A 98 -30.61 -10.15 14.53
N SER A 99 -29.29 -10.27 14.58
CA SER A 99 -28.39 -9.63 13.63
C SER A 99 -27.39 -10.66 13.12
N ARG A 100 -26.94 -10.47 11.87
CA ARG A 100 -25.96 -11.34 11.24
C ARG A 100 -24.55 -10.81 11.51
N ILE A 101 -23.64 -11.70 11.88
CA ILE A 101 -22.21 -11.42 11.97
C ILE A 101 -21.58 -11.85 10.64
N TRP A 102 -20.76 -10.99 10.06
CA TRP A 102 -19.92 -11.31 8.91
C TRP A 102 -18.53 -10.71 9.14
N ILE A 103 -17.53 -11.57 9.21
CA ILE A 103 -16.11 -11.20 9.31
C ILE A 103 -15.41 -11.79 8.10
N ASN A 104 -14.68 -10.96 7.36
CA ASN A 104 -13.82 -11.38 6.26
C ASN A 104 -12.35 -11.23 6.70
N PRO A 105 -11.67 -12.32 7.12
CA PRO A 105 -10.27 -12.22 7.53
C PRO A 105 -9.32 -11.88 6.37
N GLY A 106 -9.67 -12.26 5.14
CA GLY A 106 -8.90 -11.94 3.94
C GLY A 106 -8.72 -10.45 3.69
N MET A 107 -9.62 -9.59 4.23
CA MET A 107 -9.49 -8.13 4.14
C MET A 107 -8.16 -7.61 4.73
N PHE A 108 -7.55 -8.37 5.64
CA PHE A 108 -6.31 -7.99 6.31
C PHE A 108 -5.03 -8.23 5.48
N ARG A 109 -5.08 -9.03 4.39
CA ARG A 109 -3.88 -9.39 3.60
C ARG A 109 -3.14 -8.18 3.01
N ASN A 110 -3.87 -7.14 2.63
CA ASN A 110 -3.33 -5.94 2.00
C ASN A 110 -3.04 -4.81 3.00
N MET A 111 -3.20 -5.03 4.31
CA MET A 111 -2.83 -4.04 5.30
C MET A 111 -1.31 -3.99 5.46
N LEU A 112 -0.72 -2.87 5.04
CA LEU A 112 0.67 -2.56 5.32
C LEU A 112 0.75 -1.93 6.72
N ARG A 113 1.49 -2.56 7.63
CA ARG A 113 1.98 -1.86 8.80
C ARG A 113 3.18 -1.05 8.37
N LEU A 114 3.01 0.27 8.33
CA LEU A 114 4.14 1.18 8.32
C LEU A 114 4.75 1.11 9.72
N THR A 115 5.70 0.20 9.92
CA THR A 115 6.63 0.34 11.04
C THR A 115 7.49 1.54 10.72
N GLU A 116 7.18 2.69 11.33
CA GLU A 116 8.15 3.77 11.47
C GLU A 116 9.44 3.14 11.98
N ILE A 117 10.50 3.23 11.17
CA ILE A 117 11.94 3.28 11.50
C ILE A 117 12.80 2.83 10.29
N GLU A 118 12.31 1.98 9.39
CA GLU A 118 13.12 1.49 8.27
C GLU A 118 12.97 2.26 6.95
N PRO A 119 11.75 2.62 6.48
CA PRO A 119 11.61 3.31 5.19
C PRO A 119 12.24 4.69 5.21
N SER A 120 12.16 5.42 6.33
CA SER A 120 12.78 6.74 6.48
C SER A 120 14.30 6.66 6.50
N LYS A 121 14.90 5.62 7.12
CA LYS A 121 16.34 5.39 7.10
C LYS A 121 16.82 4.95 5.71
N GLN A 122 16.09 4.08 5.02
CA GLN A 122 16.41 3.68 3.66
C GLN A 122 16.29 4.86 2.70
N ILE A 123 15.19 5.62 2.73
CA ILE A 123 14.99 6.82 1.90
C ILE A 123 16.06 7.87 2.22
N ALA A 124 16.39 8.12 3.49
CA ALA A 124 17.47 9.03 3.85
C ALA A 124 18.84 8.54 3.35
N SER A 125 19.11 7.24 3.39
CA SER A 125 20.36 6.67 2.88
C SER A 125 20.46 6.79 1.35
N GLU A 126 19.36 6.58 0.63
CA GLU A 126 19.32 6.72 -0.84
C GLU A 126 19.40 8.20 -1.26
N ILE A 127 18.71 9.11 -0.55
CA ILE A 127 18.87 10.55 -0.75
C ILE A 127 20.31 10.97 -0.46
N GLY A 128 20.95 10.41 0.57
CA GLY A 128 22.36 10.64 0.88
C GLY A 128 23.30 10.19 -0.24
N LYS A 129 23.07 9.01 -0.84
CA LYS A 129 23.83 8.50 -1.99
C LYS A 129 23.64 9.36 -3.24
N ILE A 130 22.42 9.84 -3.49
CA ILE A 130 22.15 10.75 -4.61
C ILE A 130 22.88 12.08 -4.38
N ALA A 131 22.80 12.65 -3.18
CA ALA A 131 23.49 13.88 -2.84
C ALA A 131 25.02 13.74 -2.94
N SER A 132 25.61 12.63 -2.48
CA SER A 132 27.05 12.39 -2.61
C SER A 132 27.48 12.20 -4.07
N THR A 133 26.64 11.55 -4.88
CA THR A 133 26.89 11.37 -6.32
C THR A 133 26.82 12.71 -7.05
N ILE A 134 25.83 13.56 -6.74
CA ILE A 134 25.68 14.91 -7.30
C ILE A 134 26.85 15.81 -6.87
N SER A 135 27.31 15.70 -5.61
CA SER A 135 28.51 16.41 -5.15
C SER A 135 29.78 15.92 -5.83
N GLY A 136 29.91 14.61 -6.08
CA GLY A 136 31.03 14.05 -6.86
C GLY A 136 31.09 14.58 -8.29
N TYR A 137 29.94 14.76 -8.95
CA TYR A 137 29.85 15.42 -10.26
C TYR A 137 30.15 16.92 -10.24
N ARG A 138 30.25 17.54 -9.06
CA ARG A 138 30.57 18.96 -8.90
C ARG A 138 32.08 19.22 -8.84
N ASP A 139 32.86 18.22 -8.44
CA ASP A 139 34.32 18.27 -8.38
C ASP A 139 35.00 17.84 -9.70
N ASP A 140 34.35 16.98 -10.50
CA ASP A 140 34.79 16.67 -11.85
C ASP A 140 34.35 17.80 -12.81
N GLU A 141 35.28 18.41 -13.55
CA GLU A 141 35.16 19.66 -14.33
C GLU A 141 34.12 19.69 -15.49
N LYS A 142 32.89 19.22 -15.30
CA LYS A 142 31.79 19.38 -16.27
C LYS A 142 30.45 19.66 -15.54
N PRO A 143 30.03 20.94 -15.43
CA PRO A 143 28.79 21.26 -14.75
C PRO A 143 27.57 20.85 -15.59
N ILE A 144 26.78 19.91 -15.07
CA ILE A 144 25.41 19.68 -15.53
C ILE A 144 24.55 20.83 -15.01
N TRP A 145 24.19 21.76 -15.89
CA TRP A 145 23.27 22.84 -15.56
C TRP A 145 21.83 22.35 -15.65
N VAL A 146 21.11 22.35 -14.53
CA VAL A 146 19.65 22.25 -14.51
C VAL A 146 19.10 23.67 -14.52
N TYR A 147 18.50 24.08 -15.64
CA TYR A 147 17.88 25.40 -15.76
C TYR A 147 16.42 25.34 -15.31
N THR A 148 16.10 26.06 -14.23
CA THR A 148 14.73 26.40 -13.85
C THR A 148 14.35 27.73 -14.48
N LEU A 149 14.00 27.76 -15.77
CA LEU A 149 13.42 28.94 -16.44
C LEU A 149 12.35 28.51 -17.47
N PRO A 150 11.34 29.35 -17.78
CA PRO A 150 10.18 28.98 -18.60
C PRO A 150 10.55 28.74 -20.08
N GLY A 151 9.91 27.74 -20.69
CA GLY A 151 10.38 27.04 -21.89
C GLY A 151 10.47 27.84 -23.21
N GLU A 152 9.81 29.00 -23.33
CA GLU A 152 9.75 29.74 -24.59
C GLU A 152 11.09 30.30 -25.08
N ARG A 153 12.00 30.70 -24.17
CA ARG A 153 13.31 31.27 -24.59
C ARG A 153 14.31 30.21 -25.08
N GLU A 154 14.21 28.97 -24.61
CA GLU A 154 15.11 27.89 -25.03
C GLU A 154 14.79 27.39 -26.45
N HIS A 155 13.52 27.51 -26.87
CA HIS A 155 13.10 27.12 -28.21
C HIS A 155 13.74 28.01 -29.29
N GLN A 156 13.77 29.34 -29.06
CA GLN A 156 14.38 30.30 -29.98
C GLN A 156 15.88 30.05 -30.16
N ARG A 157 16.60 29.78 -29.06
CA ARG A 157 18.05 29.52 -29.10
C ARG A 157 18.40 28.24 -29.85
N ARG A 158 17.53 27.22 -29.80
CA ARG A 158 17.73 25.96 -30.55
C ARG A 158 17.44 26.12 -32.03
N GLU A 159 16.47 26.96 -32.40
CA GLU A 159 16.19 27.31 -33.79
C GLU A 159 17.39 28.05 -34.42
N ASP A 160 17.94 29.05 -33.71
CA ASP A 160 19.10 29.82 -34.19
C ASP A 160 20.35 28.93 -34.33
N LYS A 161 20.59 28.03 -33.37
CA LYS A 161 21.73 27.10 -33.43
C LYS A 161 21.61 26.08 -34.57
N ARG A 162 20.39 25.62 -34.86
CA ARG A 162 20.13 24.72 -36.02
C ARG A 162 20.27 25.44 -37.35
N ALA A 163 19.93 26.73 -37.41
CA ALA A 163 20.13 27.54 -38.61
C ALA A 163 21.62 27.74 -38.92
N ASP A 164 22.44 28.00 -37.89
CA ASP A 164 23.89 28.11 -38.03
C ASP A 164 24.57 26.78 -38.39
N GLU A 165 24.12 25.67 -37.81
CA GLU A 165 24.61 24.33 -38.17
C GLU A 165 24.25 23.99 -39.62
N ARG A 166 23.05 24.34 -40.09
CA ARG A 166 22.67 24.16 -41.50
C ARG A 166 23.55 24.99 -42.43
N ARG A 167 23.85 26.25 -42.10
CA ARG A 167 24.74 27.10 -42.92
C ARG A 167 26.14 26.51 -43.04
N LYS A 168 26.73 26.07 -41.92
CA LYS A 168 28.05 25.42 -41.90
C LYS A 168 28.04 24.12 -42.69
N LEU A 169 26.96 23.35 -42.63
CA LEU A 169 26.84 22.10 -43.38
C LEU A 169 26.75 22.37 -44.89
N THR A 170 26.04 23.40 -45.32
CA THR A 170 25.97 23.82 -46.73
C THR A 170 27.34 24.33 -47.22
N GLU A 171 28.05 25.13 -46.43
CA GLU A 171 29.40 25.61 -46.77
C GLU A 171 30.41 24.45 -46.90
N VAL A 172 30.34 23.46 -46.00
CA VAL A 172 31.17 22.26 -46.09
C VAL A 172 30.78 21.41 -47.31
N HIS A 173 29.48 21.28 -47.59
CA HIS A 173 28.98 20.56 -48.76
C HIS A 173 29.46 21.20 -50.07
N ASP A 174 29.35 22.53 -50.18
CA ASP A 174 29.81 23.29 -51.34
C ASP A 174 31.35 23.23 -51.48
N HIS A 175 32.08 23.27 -50.37
CA HIS A 175 33.54 23.11 -50.37
C HIS A 175 33.96 21.72 -50.86
N ILE A 176 33.24 20.66 -50.45
CA ILE A 176 33.49 19.29 -50.91
C ILE A 176 33.15 19.14 -52.40
N ILE A 177 32.03 19.71 -52.87
CA ILE A 177 31.66 19.66 -54.29
C ILE A 177 32.66 20.42 -55.17
N SER A 178 33.23 21.52 -54.67
CA SER A 178 34.26 22.30 -55.39
C SER A 178 35.59 21.55 -55.60
N LYS A 179 35.86 20.51 -54.78
CA LYS A 179 37.09 19.70 -54.82
C LYS A 179 36.96 18.39 -55.61
N LEU A 180 35.75 18.02 -56.02
CA LEU A 180 35.50 16.84 -56.86
C LEU A 180 35.76 17.17 -58.34
N THR A 181 36.57 16.35 -59.00
CA THR A 181 36.81 16.42 -60.46
C THR A 181 35.53 16.04 -61.24
N PRO A 182 35.36 16.50 -62.49
CA PRO A 182 34.09 16.36 -63.22
C PRO A 182 33.57 14.92 -63.35
N GLU A 183 34.48 13.93 -63.40
CA GLU A 183 34.14 12.52 -63.58
C GLU A 183 33.53 11.85 -62.33
N GLU A 184 33.75 12.41 -61.13
CA GLU A 184 33.21 11.86 -59.87
C GLU A 184 31.82 12.41 -59.53
N ARG A 185 31.34 13.43 -60.26
CA ARG A 185 30.04 14.08 -60.00
C ARG A 185 28.84 13.29 -60.54
N GLU A 186 29.06 12.33 -61.44
CA GLU A 186 27.97 11.68 -62.19
C GLU A 186 27.67 10.22 -61.81
N GLN A 187 28.30 9.64 -60.79
CA GLN A 187 27.97 8.26 -60.39
C GLN A 187 26.86 8.21 -59.32
N PRO A 188 25.68 7.63 -59.61
CA PRO A 188 24.59 7.55 -58.65
C PRO A 188 24.88 6.49 -57.58
N ARG A 189 24.66 6.88 -56.31
CA ARG A 189 24.77 6.03 -55.11
C ARG A 189 24.02 4.70 -55.29
N LYS A 190 24.75 3.56 -55.25
CA LYS A 190 24.14 2.24 -55.04
C LYS A 190 23.51 2.21 -53.64
N LYS A 191 22.21 1.89 -53.59
CA LYS A 191 21.45 1.68 -52.35
C LYS A 191 21.83 0.32 -51.73
N VAL A 192 22.12 0.31 -50.43
CA VAL A 192 21.96 -0.82 -49.51
C VAL A 192 21.12 -0.32 -48.35
#